data_AF-A0A1J6L2E7-F1
#
_entry.id   AF-A0A1J6L2E7-F1
#
_cell.length_a   1.000
_cell.length_b   1.000
_cell.length_c   1.000
_cell.angle_alpha   90.00
_cell.angle_beta   90.00
_cell.angle_gamma   90.00
#
_symmetry.space_group_name_H-M   'P 1'
#
loop_
_entity.id
_entity.type
_entity.pdbx_description
1 polymer ?
#
loop_
_entity_poly.entity_id
_entity_poly.type
_entity_poly.pdbx_seq_one_letter_code
_entity_poly.pdbx_strand_id
1 'polypeptide(L)'
;MNSVITEVVALLNRRCSAGKRKPKFFKRRVKLKTKRRSKNAVGVKAEQGLSPLVKKYWVQRYDLFSRYDEGIKMDEEGWFSVTPEQIAVRHAARCGGGVVIDAFTGVGGNAIQFATMYVV
;
A
#
# COMPACT_ATOMS: atom_id res chain seq x y z
N MET A 1 45.40 15.19 -10.22
CA MET A 1 44.74 14.86 -8.93
C MET A 1 43.24 15.18 -8.88
N ASN A 2 42.68 15.99 -9.80
CA ASN A 2 41.25 16.32 -9.82
C ASN A 2 40.36 15.41 -10.70
N SER A 3 40.91 14.34 -11.28
CA SER A 3 40.14 13.40 -12.13
C SER A 3 39.53 12.24 -11.33
N VAL A 4 40.17 11.84 -10.23
CA VAL A 4 39.74 10.68 -9.42
C VAL A 4 38.54 11.03 -8.54
N ILE A 5 38.47 12.27 -8.04
CA ILE A 5 37.35 12.74 -7.21
C ILE A 5 36.04 12.76 -8.02
N THR A 6 36.10 13.11 -9.30
CA THR A 6 34.92 13.14 -10.18
C THR A 6 34.38 11.75 -10.49
N GLU A 7 35.23 10.73 -10.64
CA GLU A 7 34.80 9.35 -10.88
C GLU A 7 34.15 8.71 -9.64
N VAL A 8 34.62 9.03 -8.44
CA VAL A 8 34.04 8.49 -7.19
C VAL A 8 32.64 9.08 -6.93
N VAL A 9 32.43 10.36 -7.24
CA VAL A 9 31.09 11.00 -7.16
C VAL A 9 30.14 10.42 -8.22
N ALA A 10 30.65 10.09 -9.41
CA ALA A 10 29.86 9.43 -10.46
C ALA A 10 29.51 7.97 -10.16
N LEU A 11 30.22 7.30 -9.25
CA LEU A 11 29.92 5.93 -8.79
C LEU A 11 28.87 5.90 -7.67
N LEU A 12 28.84 6.91 -6.79
CA LEU A 12 27.82 7.03 -5.75
C LEU A 12 26.43 7.40 -6.30
N ASN A 13 26.37 8.11 -7.44
CA ASN A 13 25.12 8.43 -8.14
C ASN A 13 24.55 7.28 -9.01
N ARG A 14 25.17 6.08 -9.00
CA ARG A 14 24.70 4.90 -9.75
C ARG A 14 23.94 3.90 -8.88
N ARG A 15 22.96 4.36 -8.11
CA ARG A 15 21.93 3.45 -7.58
C ARG A 15 20.55 3.92 -7.98
N CYS A 16 20.22 3.64 -9.24
CA CYS A 16 18.84 3.50 -9.65
C CYS A 16 18.71 2.31 -10.61
N SER A 17 17.61 1.57 -10.42
CA SER A 17 17.16 0.39 -11.16
C SER A 17 17.77 -0.96 -10.72
N ALA A 18 17.25 -1.51 -9.62
CA ALA A 18 17.11 -2.95 -9.47
C ALA A 18 15.63 -3.30 -9.66
N GLY A 19 15.28 -3.69 -10.89
CA GLY A 19 13.92 -4.03 -11.27
C GLY A 19 13.39 -5.22 -10.47
N LYS A 20 12.33 -5.01 -9.69
CA LYS A 20 11.46 -6.09 -9.27
C LYS A 20 10.43 -6.33 -10.37
N ARG A 21 10.43 -7.56 -10.89
CA ARG A 21 9.59 -8.04 -12.00
C ARG A 21 8.15 -7.55 -11.87
N LYS A 22 7.65 -6.87 -12.90
CA LYS A 22 6.23 -6.51 -13.01
C LYS A 22 5.39 -7.80 -13.05
N PRO A 23 4.41 -8.03 -12.16
CA PRO A 23 3.39 -9.02 -12.44
C PRO A 23 2.64 -8.57 -13.70
N LYS A 24 2.57 -9.44 -14.70
CA LYS A 24 1.81 -9.19 -15.93
C LYS A 24 0.34 -9.05 -15.55
N PHE A 25 -0.15 -7.82 -15.44
CA PHE A 25 -1.58 -7.58 -15.25
C PHE A 25 -2.28 -7.85 -16.59
N PHE A 26 -2.69 -9.10 -16.79
CA PHE A 26 -3.67 -9.44 -17.80
C PHE A 26 -4.95 -8.69 -17.42
N LYS A 27 -5.33 -7.65 -18.18
CA LYS A 27 -6.64 -7.00 -18.05
C LYS A 27 -7.70 -8.01 -18.46
N ARG A 28 -8.06 -8.91 -17.55
CA ARG A 28 -9.23 -9.75 -17.72
C ARG A 28 -10.42 -8.83 -17.52
N ARG A 29 -11.01 -8.36 -18.63
CA ARG A 29 -12.30 -7.65 -18.61
C ARG A 29 -13.33 -8.63 -18.04
N VAL A 30 -13.54 -8.58 -16.73
CA VAL A 30 -14.58 -9.35 -16.07
C VAL A 30 -15.89 -8.73 -16.51
N LYS A 31 -16.57 -9.39 -17.46
CA LYS A 31 -18.01 -9.20 -17.63
C LYS A 31 -18.62 -9.59 -16.28
N LEU A 32 -19.12 -8.61 -15.51
CA LEU A 32 -19.96 -8.89 -14.34
C LEU A 32 -21.24 -9.58 -14.85
N LYS A 33 -21.17 -10.91 -15.03
CA LYS A 33 -22.36 -11.74 -14.97
C LYS A 33 -22.70 -11.87 -13.50
N THR A 34 -23.85 -11.32 -13.12
CA THR A 34 -24.49 -11.44 -11.81
C THR A 34 -24.70 -12.91 -11.46
N LYS A 35 -23.63 -13.59 -11.01
CA LYS A 35 -23.70 -14.98 -10.57
C LYS A 35 -24.00 -14.94 -9.08
N ARG A 36 -25.26 -15.19 -8.73
CA ARG A 36 -25.72 -15.42 -7.35
C ARG A 36 -24.86 -16.54 -6.76
N ARG A 37 -23.79 -16.19 -6.06
CA ARG A 37 -22.95 -17.16 -5.37
C ARG A 37 -23.69 -17.58 -4.12
N SER A 38 -24.07 -18.86 -4.14
CA SER A 38 -24.64 -19.59 -3.02
C SER A 38 -23.86 -19.31 -1.74
N LYS A 39 -24.62 -19.13 -0.66
CA LYS A 39 -24.16 -18.89 0.69
C LYS A 39 -23.33 -20.08 1.18
N ASN A 40 -22.01 -20.04 1.01
CA ASN A 40 -21.11 -20.76 1.91
C ASN A 40 -20.48 -19.73 2.82
N ALA A 41 -21.24 -19.38 3.86
CA ALA A 41 -20.76 -18.62 4.99
C ALA A 41 -19.77 -19.50 5.76
N VAL A 42 -18.48 -19.38 5.43
CA VAL A 42 -17.44 -19.73 6.40
C VAL A 42 -17.59 -18.71 7.52
N GLY A 43 -18.12 -19.17 8.65
CA GLY A 43 -18.35 -18.38 9.85
C GLY A 43 -17.02 -17.91 10.43
N VAL A 44 -16.52 -16.78 9.93
CA VAL A 44 -15.53 -16.00 10.65
C VAL A 44 -16.30 -15.40 11.82
N LYS A 45 -15.95 -15.83 13.05
CA LYS A 45 -16.50 -15.25 14.28
C LYS A 45 -16.44 -13.73 14.15
N ALA A 46 -17.59 -13.08 14.25
CA ALA A 46 -17.63 -11.63 14.30
C ALA A 46 -16.82 -11.22 15.52
N GLU A 47 -15.66 -10.60 15.29
CA GLU A 47 -14.95 -9.85 16.33
C GLU A 47 -15.99 -8.93 16.97
N GLN A 48 -16.32 -9.22 18.24
CA GLN A 48 -17.36 -8.55 18.99
C GLN A 48 -16.93 -7.08 19.17
N GLY A 49 -17.54 -6.17 18.42
CA GLY A 49 -17.25 -4.73 18.53
C GLY A 49 -17.26 -3.93 17.23
N LEU A 50 -17.35 -4.57 16.05
CA LEU A 50 -17.37 -3.84 14.78
C LEU A 50 -18.73 -3.20 14.49
N SER A 51 -18.76 -1.87 14.43
CA SER A 51 -19.93 -1.10 13.99
C SER A 51 -20.41 -1.54 12.59
N PRO A 52 -21.72 -1.53 12.31
CA PRO A 52 -22.26 -1.83 10.99
C PRO A 52 -21.62 -1.02 9.84
N LEU A 53 -21.17 0.20 10.13
CA LEU A 53 -20.53 1.11 9.17
C LEU A 53 -19.12 0.61 8.77
N VAL A 54 -18.39 0.03 9.71
CA VAL A 54 -17.01 -0.47 9.49
C VAL A 54 -17.00 -1.84 8.82
N LYS A 55 -18.08 -2.62 8.95
CA LYS A 55 -18.17 -3.99 8.43
C LYS A 55 -17.82 -4.12 6.95
N LYS A 56 -18.16 -3.14 6.12
CA LYS A 56 -17.76 -3.09 4.69
C LYS A 56 -16.25 -3.06 4.53
N TYR A 57 -15.57 -2.25 5.33
CA TYR A 57 -14.12 -2.04 5.29
C TYR A 57 -13.37 -3.23 5.90
N TRP A 58 -13.94 -3.87 6.92
CA TRP A 58 -13.38 -5.07 7.54
C TRP A 58 -13.21 -6.25 6.56
N VAL A 59 -14.19 -6.46 5.67
CA VAL A 59 -14.13 -7.54 4.67
C VAL A 59 -12.99 -7.33 3.68
N GLN A 60 -12.64 -6.06 3.41
CA GLN A 60 -11.56 -5.65 2.51
C GLN A 60 -10.27 -5.24 3.26
N ARG A 61 -10.13 -5.60 4.54
CA ARG A 61 -8.99 -5.14 5.36
C ARG A 61 -7.61 -5.46 4.75
N TYR A 62 -7.51 -6.57 4.01
CA TYR A 62 -6.28 -6.95 3.31
C TYR A 62 -5.99 -6.14 2.04
N ASP A 63 -6.99 -5.46 1.47
CA ASP A 63 -6.78 -4.47 0.41
C ASP A 63 -6.28 -3.15 0.99
N LEU A 64 -6.65 -2.84 2.24
CA LEU A 64 -6.15 -1.68 2.99
C LEU A 64 -4.70 -1.91 3.42
N PHE A 65 -4.45 -3.03 4.10
CA PHE A 65 -3.11 -3.47 4.50
C PHE A 65 -2.96 -4.97 4.27
N SER A 66 -2.07 -5.37 3.37
CA SER A 66 -1.78 -6.78 3.08
C SER A 66 -1.29 -7.54 4.32
N ARG A 67 -0.58 -6.84 5.21
CA ARG A 67 -0.03 -7.35 6.48
C ARG A 67 -0.91 -7.00 7.69
N TYR A 68 -2.24 -6.92 7.51
CA TYR A 68 -3.17 -6.53 8.58
C TYR A 68 -3.00 -7.37 9.86
N ASP A 69 -2.82 -8.69 9.70
CA ASP A 69 -2.74 -9.64 10.81
C ASP A 69 -1.44 -9.54 11.63
N GLU A 70 -0.49 -8.69 11.22
CA GLU A 70 0.76 -8.46 11.94
C GLU A 70 0.63 -7.40 13.06
N GLY A 71 -0.61 -7.13 13.49
CA GLY A 71 -0.92 -6.21 14.58
C GLY A 71 -1.24 -4.80 14.12
N ILE A 72 -1.75 -4.62 12.90
CA ILE A 72 -2.27 -3.33 12.45
C ILE A 72 -3.46 -2.93 13.32
N LYS A 73 -3.42 -1.71 13.84
CA LYS A 73 -4.50 -1.10 14.63
C LYS A 73 -5.13 0.01 13.81
N MET A 74 -6.45 0.06 13.84
CA MET A 74 -7.27 1.02 13.11
C MET A 74 -8.21 1.71 14.08
N ASP A 75 -8.29 3.03 13.98
CA ASP A 75 -9.35 3.84 14.57
C ASP A 75 -10.61 3.80 13.69
N GLU A 76 -11.72 4.32 14.21
CA GLU A 76 -12.97 4.36 13.47
C GLU A 76 -12.83 5.17 12.18
N GLU A 77 -12.16 6.32 12.23
CA GLU A 77 -11.96 7.19 11.06
C GLU A 77 -11.03 6.57 10.01
N GLY A 78 -9.95 5.93 10.44
CA GLY A 78 -8.98 5.28 9.55
C GLY A 78 -9.61 4.21 8.67
N TRP A 79 -10.65 3.52 9.12
CA TRP A 79 -11.38 2.57 8.26
C TRP A 79 -11.95 3.24 7.01
N PHE A 80 -12.39 4.49 7.12
CA PHE A 80 -13.00 5.25 6.03
C PHE A 80 -11.97 6.02 5.21
N SER A 81 -10.92 6.54 5.87
CA SER A 81 -9.98 7.49 5.27
C SER A 81 -8.69 6.85 4.75
N VAL A 82 -8.33 5.64 5.21
CA VAL A 82 -7.07 5.02 4.80
C VAL A 82 -7.04 4.76 3.30
N THR A 83 -5.94 5.16 2.68
CA THR A 83 -5.68 4.87 1.27
C THR A 83 -5.28 3.40 1.12
N PRO A 84 -5.98 2.60 0.29
CA PRO A 84 -5.60 1.20 0.05
C PRO A 84 -4.15 1.06 -0.40
N GLU A 85 -3.48 0.00 0.05
CA GLU A 85 -2.03 -0.18 -0.10
C GLU A 85 -1.56 -0.01 -1.56
N GLN A 86 -2.30 -0.59 -2.50
CA GLN A 86 -1.97 -0.51 -3.93
C GLN A 86 -1.98 0.91 -4.50
N ILE A 87 -2.83 1.79 -3.95
CA ILE A 87 -2.90 3.20 -4.37
C ILE A 87 -1.75 3.97 -3.73
N ALA A 88 -1.48 3.75 -2.45
CA ALA A 88 -0.36 4.35 -1.74
C ALA A 88 1.00 4.02 -2.41
N VAL A 89 1.20 2.77 -2.84
CA VAL A 89 2.40 2.37 -3.61
C VAL A 89 2.53 3.17 -4.91
N ARG A 90 1.43 3.45 -5.61
CA ARG A 90 1.46 4.24 -6.84
C ARG A 90 1.76 5.72 -6.58
N HIS A 91 1.29 6.26 -5.47
CA HIS A 91 1.66 7.62 -5.05
C HIS A 91 3.14 7.69 -4.72
N ALA A 92 3.65 6.77 -3.91
CA ALA A 92 5.07 6.68 -3.58
C ALA A 92 5.94 6.50 -4.82
N ALA A 93 5.59 5.61 -5.76
CA ALA A 93 6.36 5.42 -6.99
C ALA A 93 6.43 6.66 -7.91
N ARG A 94 5.52 7.62 -7.75
CA ARG A 94 5.49 8.87 -8.53
C ARG A 94 6.19 10.03 -7.84
N CYS A 95 6.45 9.92 -6.53
CA CYS A 95 7.25 10.94 -5.85
C CYS A 95 8.69 10.92 -6.41
N GLY A 96 9.31 12.09 -6.46
CA GLY A 96 10.64 12.26 -7.07
C GLY A 96 11.81 11.87 -6.15
N GLY A 97 11.53 11.29 -4.98
CA GLY A 97 12.50 11.10 -3.91
C GLY A 97 12.74 12.33 -3.05
N GLY A 98 13.60 12.17 -2.03
CA GLY A 98 13.90 13.20 -1.04
C GLY A 98 13.03 13.10 0.22
N VAL A 99 12.92 14.23 0.93
CA VAL A 99 12.13 14.34 2.15
C VAL A 99 10.66 14.55 1.80
N VAL A 100 9.80 13.65 2.28
CA VAL A 100 8.34 13.72 2.08
C VAL A 100 7.67 14.16 3.38
N ILE A 101 6.76 15.12 3.27
CA ILE A 101 5.90 15.55 4.37
C ILE A 101 4.48 15.08 4.08
N ASP A 102 3.97 14.17 4.92
CA ASP A 102 2.58 13.75 4.90
C ASP A 102 1.80 14.57 5.95
N ALA A 103 1.12 15.64 5.50
CA ALA A 103 0.42 16.56 6.39
C ALA A 103 -0.84 15.95 7.03
N PHE A 104 -1.38 14.86 6.47
CA PHE A 104 -2.63 14.22 6.91
C PHE A 104 -2.51 12.70 6.83
N THR A 105 -1.59 12.16 7.63
CA THR A 105 -1.21 10.75 7.50
C THR A 105 -2.27 9.76 8.00
N GLY A 106 -3.14 10.19 8.93
CA GLY A 106 -4.13 9.31 9.57
C GLY A 106 -3.46 8.10 10.19
N VAL A 107 -3.92 6.89 9.86
CA VAL A 107 -3.31 5.61 10.27
C VAL A 107 -2.02 5.25 9.52
N GLY A 108 -1.54 6.11 8.62
CA GLY A 108 -0.24 5.97 7.98
C GLY A 108 -0.23 5.20 6.65
N GLY A 109 -1.37 5.03 5.97
CA GLY A 109 -1.45 4.26 4.72
C GLY A 109 -0.48 4.75 3.63
N ASN A 110 -0.42 6.07 3.41
CA ASN A 110 0.52 6.67 2.45
C ASN A 110 1.94 6.78 3.01
N ALA A 111 2.09 7.25 4.26
CA ALA A 111 3.39 7.39 4.91
C ALA A 111 4.21 6.10 4.93
N ILE A 112 3.58 4.95 5.22
CA ILE A 112 4.25 3.65 5.18
C ILE A 112 4.89 3.42 3.81
N GLN A 113 4.15 3.66 2.72
CA GLN A 113 4.66 3.41 1.36
C GLN A 113 5.74 4.41 0.92
N PHE A 114 5.65 5.66 1.38
CA PHE A 114 6.73 6.63 1.19
C PHE A 114 8.00 6.18 1.90
N ALA A 115 7.90 5.68 3.14
CA ALA A 115 9.04 5.18 3.91
C ALA A 115 9.68 3.94 3.27
N THR A 116 8.89 3.01 2.72
CA THR A 116 9.45 1.82 2.03
C THR A 116 10.20 2.17 0.74
N MET A 117 9.83 3.28 0.08
CA MET A 117 10.43 3.71 -1.19
C MET A 117 11.64 4.64 -0.99
N TYR A 118 11.61 5.48 0.04
CA TYR A 118 12.64 6.47 0.34
C TYR A 118 13.22 6.21 1.72
N VAL A 119 13.95 5.09 1.83
CA VAL A 119 14.85 4.87 2.95
C VAL A 119 16.07 5.77 2.74
N VAL A 120 16.26 6.73 3.64
CA VAL A 120 17.50 7.51 3.78
C VAL A 120 18.56 6.65 4.46
#